data_AF-A0A6V8EY32-F1
#
_entry.id   AF-A0A6V8EY32-F1
#
_cell.length_a   1.000
_cell.length_b   1.000
_cell.length_c   1.000
_cell.angle_alpha   90.00
_cell.angle_beta   90.00
_cell.angle_gamma   90.00
#
_symmetry.space_group_name_H-M   'P 1'
#
loop_
_entity.id
_entity.type
_entity.pdbx_description
1 polymer ?
#
loop_
_entity_poly.entity_id
_entity_poly.type
_entity_poly.pdbx_seq_one_letter_code
_entity_poly.pdbx_strand_id
1 'polypeptide(L)'
;MKYRFENYPHYVPPRAYEDVIEGMVERIKKQEGIISIFQMGSIHHPGISDIDMLVVLKENGAFRLNPLEGLAETERYLFVHPLLGVSKTDFMEAQQFTFYRNWRLRWGEQFTAREDELSKEEIGCVQIQTALEYLISNYINLAILRIHRIVNVRALLLNMKAMLYDLKLMGVSSGPLYELLEKLIEWRDQWFEIQPHTKVLSEWIDECRQELYSFLKTVLETQIFYFPEWGALHVTKNVTLVPAEHFSCNHQGIILPVFFGFLGKKYFKIQRRLNKVLLHLPIQKNDVPPVLARRFDLEYRMVRFNLDKPFLTLRSTLNFLRKIHSRK
;
A
#
# COMPACT_ATOMS: atom_id res chain seq x y z
N MET A 1 -13.45 -25.53 6.21
CA MET A 1 -13.41 -24.09 5.88
C MET A 1 -11.96 -23.69 5.59
N LYS A 2 -11.65 -23.19 4.39
CA LYS A 2 -10.26 -22.88 3.95
C LYS A 2 -9.76 -21.56 4.55
N TYR A 3 -10.63 -20.55 4.56
CA TYR A 3 -10.38 -19.20 5.09
C TYR A 3 -11.46 -18.81 6.09
N ARG A 4 -11.10 -18.01 7.10
CA ARG A 4 -12.03 -17.27 7.95
C ARG A 4 -12.10 -15.83 7.45
N PHE A 5 -13.29 -15.36 7.15
CA PHE A 5 -13.53 -14.00 6.69
C PHE A 5 -13.94 -13.11 7.86
N GLU A 6 -13.40 -11.89 7.91
CA GLU A 6 -13.66 -10.90 8.93
C GLU A 6 -13.66 -9.49 8.34
N ASN A 7 -14.12 -8.50 9.12
CA ASN A 7 -14.17 -7.09 8.72
C ASN A 7 -14.85 -6.88 7.37
N TYR A 8 -16.04 -7.47 7.24
CA TYR A 8 -16.93 -7.21 6.10
C TYR A 8 -17.23 -5.70 6.05
N PRO A 9 -17.14 -5.09 4.85
CA PRO A 9 -17.57 -3.71 4.68
C PRO A 9 -19.00 -3.52 5.15
N HIS A 10 -19.25 -2.42 5.86
CA HIS A 10 -20.60 -1.93 6.11
C HIS A 10 -20.76 -0.58 5.43
N TYR A 11 -21.97 -0.28 4.98
CA TYR A 11 -22.26 0.97 4.30
C TYR A 11 -22.05 2.15 5.24
N VAL A 12 -21.38 3.19 4.75
CA VAL A 12 -21.22 4.46 5.45
C VAL A 12 -21.68 5.57 4.52
N PRO A 13 -22.64 6.43 4.91
CA PRO A 13 -23.12 7.51 4.04
C PRO A 13 -21.99 8.46 3.63
N PRO A 14 -21.99 8.99 2.38
CA PRO A 14 -20.97 9.94 1.92
C PRO A 14 -20.79 11.16 2.82
N ARG A 15 -21.88 11.67 3.43
CA ARG A 15 -21.81 12.80 4.36
C ARG A 15 -20.91 12.52 5.57
N ALA A 16 -20.94 11.29 6.10
CA ALA A 16 -20.09 10.91 7.22
C ALA A 16 -18.60 10.96 6.86
N TYR A 17 -18.22 10.73 5.61
CA TYR A 17 -16.85 10.92 5.16
C TYR A 17 -16.44 12.40 5.21
N GLU A 18 -17.28 13.30 4.70
CA GLU A 18 -16.99 14.74 4.73
C GLU A 18 -16.90 15.26 6.17
N ASP A 19 -17.85 14.89 7.04
CA ASP A 19 -17.84 15.28 8.46
C ASP A 19 -16.52 14.84 9.15
N VAL A 20 -16.03 13.62 8.86
CA VAL A 20 -14.78 13.09 9.40
C VAL A 20 -13.55 13.78 8.81
N ILE A 21 -13.56 14.10 7.52
CA ILE A 21 -12.48 14.85 6.88
C ILE A 21 -12.38 16.25 7.49
N GLU A 22 -13.50 16.96 7.63
CA GLU A 22 -13.55 18.29 8.24
C GLU A 22 -13.08 18.26 9.70
N GLY A 23 -13.58 17.32 10.50
CA GLY A 23 -13.13 17.14 11.88
C GLY A 23 -11.61 16.88 11.98
N MET A 24 -11.07 16.07 11.07
CA MET A 24 -9.62 15.82 11.01
C MET A 24 -8.83 17.06 10.60
N VAL A 25 -9.30 17.83 9.61
CA VAL A 25 -8.69 19.10 9.20
C VAL A 25 -8.67 20.09 10.36
N GLU A 26 -9.79 20.27 11.07
CA GLU A 26 -9.90 21.16 12.22
C GLU A 26 -8.97 20.77 13.37
N ARG A 27 -8.75 19.47 13.54
CA ARG A 27 -7.81 18.94 14.54
C ARG A 27 -6.36 19.22 14.18
N ILE A 28 -5.99 19.00 12.92
CA ILE A 28 -4.58 19.08 12.46
C ILE A 28 -4.15 20.53 12.26
N LYS A 29 -5.00 21.40 11.70
CA LYS A 29 -4.62 22.78 11.36
C LYS A 29 -4.21 23.64 12.56
N LYS A 30 -4.57 23.21 13.77
CA LYS A 30 -4.20 23.86 15.04
C LYS A 30 -2.76 23.58 15.47
N GLN A 31 -2.08 22.62 14.84
CA GLN A 31 -0.72 22.27 15.15
C GLN A 31 0.26 23.22 14.47
N GLU A 32 1.28 23.67 15.22
CA GLU A 32 2.33 24.51 14.65
C GLU A 32 3.12 23.75 13.58
N GLY A 33 3.48 24.43 12.50
CA GLY A 33 4.33 23.87 11.46
C GLY A 33 3.59 23.12 10.36
N ILE A 34 2.25 23.03 10.41
CA ILE A 34 1.44 22.60 9.27
C ILE A 34 1.34 23.75 8.26
N ILE A 35 1.55 23.42 6.98
CA ILE A 35 1.44 24.38 5.88
C ILE A 35 0.18 24.10 5.07
N SER A 36 -0.08 22.84 4.74
CA SER A 36 -1.24 22.44 3.95
C SER A 36 -1.74 21.05 4.32
N ILE A 37 -3.02 20.83 4.10
CA ILE A 37 -3.69 19.54 4.27
C ILE A 37 -4.43 19.21 2.97
N PHE A 38 -4.13 18.07 2.39
CA PHE A 38 -4.75 17.55 1.18
C PHE A 38 -5.52 16.27 1.50
N GLN A 39 -6.67 16.11 0.85
CA GLN A 39 -7.28 14.80 0.66
C GLN A 39 -6.70 14.18 -0.61
N MET A 40 -6.35 12.90 -0.54
CA MET A 40 -5.92 12.12 -1.70
C MET A 40 -7.04 11.16 -2.14
N GLY A 41 -7.14 10.95 -3.44
CA GLY A 41 -8.09 10.01 -4.02
C GLY A 41 -9.55 10.47 -3.92
N SER A 42 -10.45 9.53 -4.13
CA SER A 42 -11.90 9.77 -4.24
C SER A 42 -12.69 8.66 -3.57
N ILE A 43 -13.80 9.05 -2.94
CA ILE A 43 -14.72 8.15 -2.26
C ILE A 43 -15.76 7.68 -3.28
N HIS A 44 -15.47 6.56 -3.94
CA HIS A 44 -16.37 5.98 -4.96
C HIS A 44 -17.32 4.93 -4.40
N HIS A 45 -16.91 4.21 -3.34
CA HIS A 45 -17.65 3.07 -2.80
C HIS A 45 -17.82 3.24 -1.30
N PRO A 46 -18.82 4.02 -0.85
CA PRO A 46 -19.01 4.36 0.55
C PRO A 46 -19.16 3.10 1.42
N GLY A 47 -18.40 3.02 2.50
CA GLY A 47 -18.29 1.83 3.33
C GLY A 47 -17.13 0.89 2.97
N ILE A 48 -16.64 0.92 1.73
CA ILE A 48 -15.42 0.20 1.32
C ILE A 48 -14.25 1.17 1.29
N SER A 49 -14.39 2.30 0.58
CA SER A 49 -13.41 3.37 0.47
C SER A 49 -12.91 3.85 1.83
N ASP A 50 -11.65 4.22 1.88
CA ASP A 50 -10.96 4.87 2.99
C ASP A 50 -10.76 6.38 2.74
N ILE A 51 -10.36 7.07 3.80
CA ILE A 51 -9.95 8.47 3.76
C ILE A 51 -8.44 8.54 3.76
N ASP A 52 -7.88 9.02 2.66
CA ASP A 52 -6.46 9.30 2.53
C ASP A 52 -6.22 10.79 2.68
N MET A 53 -5.38 11.17 3.64
CA MET A 53 -4.99 12.56 3.83
C MET A 53 -3.48 12.70 3.89
N LEU A 54 -2.99 13.78 3.30
CA LEU A 54 -1.60 14.18 3.28
C LEU A 54 -1.43 15.53 3.97
N VAL A 55 -0.49 15.58 4.89
CA VAL A 55 -0.13 16.77 5.65
C VAL A 55 1.24 17.25 5.20
N VAL A 56 1.31 18.49 4.72
CA VAL A 56 2.56 19.15 4.34
C VAL A 56 3.04 20.01 5.50
N LEU A 57 4.26 19.75 5.95
CA LEU A 57 4.88 20.39 7.10
C LEU A 57 6.04 21.31 6.67
N LYS A 58 6.38 22.25 7.55
CA LYS A 58 7.68 22.98 7.48
C LYS A 58 8.83 21.97 7.53
N GLU A 59 9.97 22.30 6.92
CA GLU A 59 11.16 21.42 6.83
C GLU A 59 11.64 20.88 8.19
N ASN A 60 11.54 21.70 9.24
CA ASN A 60 11.89 21.34 10.61
C ASN A 60 10.66 21.27 11.53
N GLY A 61 9.46 21.13 10.96
CA GLY A 61 8.22 21.06 11.71
C GLY A 61 8.17 19.79 12.57
N ALA A 62 8.06 19.95 13.88
CA ALA A 62 7.78 18.83 14.77
C ALA A 62 6.27 18.52 14.74
N PHE A 63 5.90 17.24 14.76
CA PHE A 63 4.51 16.82 14.89
C PHE A 63 4.41 15.61 15.81
N ARG A 64 3.85 15.83 17.01
CA ARG A 64 3.79 14.81 18.07
C ARG A 64 2.39 14.28 18.34
N LEU A 65 1.36 14.99 17.87
CA LEU A 65 -0.03 14.58 18.01
C LEU A 65 -0.26 13.33 17.15
N ASN A 66 -0.78 12.24 17.71
CA ASN A 66 -1.32 11.17 16.88
C ASN A 66 -2.71 11.59 16.35
N PRO A 67 -2.90 11.81 15.03
CA PRO A 67 -4.18 12.32 14.52
C PRO A 67 -5.34 11.35 14.75
N LEU A 68 -5.05 10.05 14.79
CA LEU A 68 -6.07 9.00 14.93
C LEU A 68 -6.42 8.66 16.38
N GLU A 69 -5.72 9.26 17.35
CA GLU A 69 -5.96 9.00 18.76
C GLU A 69 -7.27 9.65 19.24
N GLY A 70 -8.09 8.91 19.98
CA GLY A 70 -9.36 9.41 20.52
C GLY A 70 -10.50 9.52 19.51
N LEU A 71 -10.30 9.11 18.25
CA LEU A 71 -11.38 9.02 17.26
C LEU A 71 -12.45 8.00 17.69
N ALA A 72 -13.71 8.26 17.37
CA ALA A 72 -14.79 7.29 17.53
C ALA A 72 -14.58 6.06 16.64
N GLU A 73 -15.34 4.98 16.88
CA GLU A 73 -15.20 3.74 16.12
C GLU A 73 -15.49 3.93 14.62
N THR A 74 -16.54 4.69 14.29
CA THR A 74 -16.93 5.03 12.92
C THR A 74 -15.84 5.84 12.20
N GLU A 75 -15.23 6.82 12.88
CA GLU A 75 -14.14 7.63 12.33
C GLU A 75 -12.90 6.77 12.09
N ARG A 76 -12.54 5.92 13.06
CA ARG A 76 -11.42 4.96 12.92
C ARG A 76 -11.66 3.96 11.81
N TYR A 77 -12.91 3.59 11.56
CA TYR A 77 -13.25 2.74 10.43
C TYR A 77 -12.88 3.43 9.11
N LEU A 78 -13.15 4.72 8.94
CA LEU A 78 -12.88 5.40 7.67
C LEU A 78 -11.38 5.61 7.38
N PHE A 79 -10.53 5.71 8.40
CA PHE A 79 -9.08 5.74 8.24
C PHE A 79 -8.45 4.35 8.32
N VAL A 80 -8.20 3.72 7.16
CA VAL A 80 -7.56 2.38 7.10
C VAL A 80 -6.07 2.46 7.46
N HIS A 81 -5.42 3.60 7.17
CA HIS A 81 -4.03 3.84 7.52
C HIS A 81 -3.83 5.21 8.20
N PRO A 82 -2.69 5.41 8.90
CA PRO A 82 -2.32 6.74 9.38
C PRO A 82 -2.19 7.72 8.22
N LEU A 83 -2.32 9.00 8.54
CA LEU A 83 -2.17 10.08 7.56
C LEU A 83 -0.75 10.08 6.99
N LEU A 84 -0.61 10.58 5.77
CA LEU A 84 0.67 10.80 5.13
C LEU A 84 1.26 12.13 5.59
N GLY A 85 2.57 12.20 5.73
CA GLY A 85 3.31 13.38 6.17
C GLY A 85 4.53 13.60 5.31
N VAL A 86 4.82 14.85 4.97
CA VAL A 86 5.93 15.21 4.09
C VAL A 86 6.37 16.65 4.35
N SER A 87 7.64 16.98 4.12
CA SER A 87 8.08 18.37 4.15
C SER A 87 7.62 19.12 2.88
N LYS A 88 7.58 20.45 2.90
CA LYS A 88 7.21 21.25 1.72
C LYS A 88 8.14 20.95 0.53
N THR A 89 9.45 20.93 0.75
CA THR A 89 10.44 20.67 -0.31
C THR A 89 10.28 19.28 -0.90
N ASP A 90 10.16 18.26 -0.05
CA ASP A 90 9.99 16.89 -0.50
C ASP A 90 8.64 16.70 -1.22
N PHE A 91 7.58 17.37 -0.79
CA PHE A 91 6.27 17.33 -1.45
C PHE A 91 6.31 17.88 -2.87
N MET A 92 6.94 19.04 -3.05
CA MET A 92 7.10 19.68 -4.35
C MET A 92 7.85 18.77 -5.33
N GLU A 93 8.82 18.00 -4.84
CA GLU A 93 9.57 17.05 -5.65
C GLU A 93 8.78 15.75 -5.89
N ALA A 94 8.07 15.23 -4.89
CA ALA A 94 7.29 14.00 -4.98
C ALA A 94 6.17 14.09 -6.03
N GLN A 95 5.70 15.29 -6.35
CA GLN A 95 4.74 15.54 -7.42
C GLN A 95 5.22 15.05 -8.80
N GLN A 96 6.53 14.97 -9.04
CA GLN A 96 7.11 14.47 -10.30
C GLN A 96 7.03 12.95 -10.42
N PHE A 97 7.11 12.24 -9.29
CA PHE A 97 7.10 10.78 -9.24
C PHE A 97 5.74 10.18 -8.88
N THR A 98 4.79 11.01 -8.45
CA THR A 98 3.45 10.57 -8.07
C THR A 98 2.48 10.71 -9.25
N PHE A 99 2.13 9.59 -9.87
CA PHE A 99 1.15 9.54 -10.96
C PHE A 99 -0.30 9.66 -10.50
N TYR A 100 -0.55 9.54 -9.19
CA TYR A 100 -1.87 9.66 -8.57
C TYR A 100 -2.10 11.09 -8.07
N ARG A 101 -2.47 12.00 -8.97
CA ARG A 101 -2.59 13.45 -8.69
C ARG A 101 -3.98 13.92 -8.26
N ASN A 102 -4.87 13.03 -7.82
CA ASN A 102 -6.18 13.44 -7.30
C ASN A 102 -6.03 14.01 -5.88
N TRP A 103 -5.45 15.20 -5.77
CA TRP A 103 -5.18 15.88 -4.51
C TRP A 103 -6.11 17.07 -4.39
N ARG A 104 -7.02 17.02 -3.43
CA ARG A 104 -7.93 18.10 -3.13
C ARG A 104 -7.42 18.86 -1.91
N LEU A 105 -7.04 20.12 -2.09
CA LEU A 105 -6.68 20.99 -0.96
C LEU A 105 -7.89 21.14 -0.04
N ARG A 106 -7.69 20.85 1.24
CA ARG A 106 -8.69 21.05 2.30
C ARG A 106 -8.36 22.24 3.18
N TRP A 107 -7.08 22.58 3.35
CA TRP A 107 -6.62 23.74 4.10
C TRP A 107 -5.18 24.13 3.74
N GLY A 108 -4.87 25.42 3.79
CA GLY A 108 -3.50 25.94 3.66
C GLY A 108 -3.14 26.43 2.25
N GLU A 109 -1.86 26.31 1.90
CA GLU A 109 -1.31 26.75 0.61
C GLU A 109 -1.54 25.69 -0.48
N GLN A 110 -1.98 26.13 -1.67
CA GLN A 110 -1.91 25.30 -2.87
C GLN A 110 -0.49 25.35 -3.42
N PHE A 111 0.03 24.19 -3.82
CA PHE A 111 1.33 24.07 -4.46
C PHE A 111 1.20 23.67 -5.91
N THR A 112 1.93 24.35 -6.78
CA THR A 112 2.04 24.00 -8.20
C THR A 112 3.32 23.19 -8.40
N ALA A 113 3.24 22.10 -9.15
CA ALA A 113 4.41 21.26 -9.41
C ALA A 113 5.53 22.05 -10.10
N ARG A 114 6.78 21.73 -9.76
CA ARG A 114 7.94 22.22 -10.52
C ARG A 114 7.88 21.65 -11.93
N GLU A 115 8.09 22.51 -12.92
CA GLU A 115 8.05 22.22 -14.36
C GLU A 115 9.23 21.36 -14.88
N ASP A 116 10.04 20.74 -14.02
CA ASP A 116 11.01 19.75 -14.51
C ASP A 116 10.22 18.52 -14.98
N GLU A 117 9.84 18.54 -16.25
CA GLU A 117 9.10 17.46 -16.90
C GLU A 117 10.04 16.28 -17.10
N LEU A 118 9.69 15.16 -16.47
CA LEU A 118 10.31 13.87 -16.77
C LEU A 118 10.06 13.53 -18.26
N SER A 119 11.06 12.98 -18.92
CA SER A 119 10.88 12.48 -20.28
C SER A 119 9.86 11.33 -20.32
N LYS A 120 9.33 10.98 -21.50
CA LYS A 120 8.40 9.85 -21.64
C LYS A 120 9.03 8.53 -21.19
N GLU A 121 10.32 8.35 -21.48
CA GLU A 121 11.10 7.18 -21.07
C GLU A 121 11.28 7.13 -19.55
N GLU A 122 11.57 8.26 -18.92
CA GLU A 122 11.67 8.39 -17.48
C GLU A 122 10.33 8.10 -16.78
N ILE A 123 9.23 8.65 -17.31
CA ILE A 123 7.87 8.35 -16.83
C ILE A 123 7.60 6.86 -16.91
N GLY A 124 7.86 6.23 -18.07
CA GLY A 124 7.67 4.79 -18.25
C GLY A 124 8.49 3.96 -17.27
N CYS A 125 9.76 4.34 -17.05
CA CYS A 125 10.64 3.69 -16.09
C CYS A 125 10.10 3.75 -14.66
N VAL A 126 9.66 4.93 -14.20
CA VAL A 126 9.09 5.11 -12.86
C VAL A 126 7.74 4.38 -12.74
N GLN A 127 6.92 4.37 -13.78
CA GLN A 127 5.63 3.65 -13.79
C GLN A 127 5.82 2.14 -13.66
N ILE A 128 6.70 1.54 -14.47
CA ILE A 128 7.00 0.11 -14.41
C ILE A 128 7.54 -0.27 -13.04
N GLN A 129 8.53 0.49 -12.53
CA GLN A 129 9.09 0.24 -11.20
C GLN A 129 8.01 0.33 -10.11
N THR A 130 7.14 1.34 -10.17
CA THR A 130 6.03 1.49 -9.22
C THR A 130 5.07 0.32 -9.30
N ALA A 131 4.62 -0.06 -10.50
CA ALA A 131 3.68 -1.16 -10.68
C ALA A 131 4.26 -2.49 -10.16
N LEU A 132 5.53 -2.79 -10.47
CA LEU A 132 6.21 -3.98 -9.95
C LEU A 132 6.26 -3.97 -8.42
N GLU A 133 6.55 -2.84 -7.80
CA GLU A 133 6.51 -2.72 -6.34
C GLU A 133 5.12 -3.07 -5.79
N TYR A 134 4.06 -2.46 -6.32
CA TYR A 134 2.71 -2.75 -5.86
C TYR A 134 2.31 -4.22 -6.07
N LEU A 135 2.62 -4.82 -7.22
CA LEU A 135 2.28 -6.21 -7.53
C LEU A 135 3.02 -7.19 -6.62
N ILE A 136 4.33 -6.98 -6.39
CA ILE A 136 5.13 -7.80 -5.47
C ILE A 136 4.61 -7.66 -4.03
N SER A 137 4.28 -6.44 -3.61
CA SER A 137 3.73 -6.16 -2.27
C SER A 137 2.39 -6.89 -2.05
N ASN A 138 1.51 -6.86 -3.05
CA ASN A 138 0.25 -7.58 -2.99
C ASN A 138 0.44 -9.11 -3.02
N TYR A 139 1.40 -9.61 -3.79
CA TYR A 139 1.73 -11.04 -3.77
C TYR A 139 2.19 -11.50 -2.39
N ILE A 140 3.04 -10.70 -1.72
CA ILE A 140 3.45 -10.94 -0.32
C ILE A 140 2.22 -10.99 0.59
N ASN A 141 1.28 -10.05 0.44
CA ASN A 141 0.06 -10.02 1.24
C ASN A 141 -0.79 -11.28 1.03
N LEU A 142 -0.96 -11.74 -0.21
CA LEU A 142 -1.68 -12.98 -0.53
C LEU A 142 -0.96 -14.23 0.01
N ALA A 143 0.38 -14.26 -0.05
CA ALA A 143 1.17 -15.35 0.53
C ALA A 143 1.00 -15.42 2.05
N ILE A 144 1.03 -14.28 2.75
CA ILE A 144 0.80 -14.18 4.19
C ILE A 144 -0.65 -14.54 4.53
N LEU A 145 -1.62 -14.07 3.74
CA LEU A 145 -3.03 -14.40 3.91
C LEU A 145 -3.25 -15.91 3.84
N ARG A 146 -2.62 -16.61 2.89
CA ARG A 146 -2.69 -18.07 2.76
C ARG A 146 -2.16 -18.80 4.00
N ILE A 147 -1.12 -18.27 4.64
CA ILE A 147 -0.56 -18.80 5.89
C ILE A 147 -1.52 -18.53 7.06
N HIS A 148 -2.00 -17.30 7.21
CA HIS A 148 -2.86 -16.94 8.33
C HIS A 148 -4.28 -17.50 8.20
N ARG A 149 -4.74 -17.76 6.98
CA ARG A 149 -6.09 -18.21 6.65
C ARG A 149 -7.19 -17.28 7.18
N ILE A 150 -6.87 -16.02 7.43
CA ILE A 150 -7.81 -14.99 7.87
C ILE A 150 -7.82 -13.89 6.82
N VAL A 151 -9.01 -13.54 6.34
CA VAL A 151 -9.22 -12.58 5.26
C VAL A 151 -9.98 -11.38 5.82
N ASN A 152 -9.31 -10.24 5.87
CA ASN A 152 -9.99 -8.96 6.06
C ASN A 152 -10.62 -8.57 4.72
N VAL A 153 -11.94 -8.67 4.63
CA VAL A 153 -12.67 -8.53 3.37
C VAL A 153 -12.59 -7.10 2.83
N ARG A 154 -12.75 -6.09 3.69
CA ARG A 154 -12.60 -4.70 3.25
C ARG A 154 -11.19 -4.40 2.74
N ALA A 155 -10.16 -4.86 3.45
CA ALA A 155 -8.78 -4.68 3.02
C ALA A 155 -8.49 -5.41 1.69
N LEU A 156 -9.10 -6.57 1.46
CA LEU A 156 -9.02 -7.27 0.17
C LEU A 156 -9.60 -6.41 -0.95
N LEU A 157 -10.83 -5.91 -0.79
CA LEU A 157 -11.50 -5.08 -1.80
C LEU A 157 -10.77 -3.76 -2.09
N LEU A 158 -10.16 -3.15 -1.07
CA LEU A 158 -9.35 -1.94 -1.23
C LEU A 158 -8.06 -2.19 -2.01
N ASN A 159 -7.23 -3.13 -1.54
CA ASN A 159 -5.89 -3.34 -2.09
C ASN A 159 -5.90 -3.89 -3.51
N MET A 160 -6.83 -4.79 -3.80
CA MET A 160 -6.85 -5.50 -5.08
C MET A 160 -7.35 -4.61 -6.23
N LYS A 161 -8.15 -3.56 -5.94
CA LYS A 161 -8.45 -2.52 -6.92
C LYS A 161 -7.18 -1.85 -7.43
N ALA A 162 -6.25 -1.52 -6.53
CA ALA A 162 -4.99 -0.87 -6.89
C ALA A 162 -4.20 -1.71 -7.89
N MET A 163 -4.14 -3.04 -7.70
CA MET A 163 -3.44 -3.93 -8.63
C MET A 163 -3.97 -3.86 -10.07
N LEU A 164 -5.27 -3.66 -10.26
CA LEU A 164 -5.82 -3.49 -11.61
C LEU A 164 -5.28 -2.23 -12.29
N TYR A 165 -5.07 -1.15 -11.53
CA TYR A 165 -4.41 0.04 -12.05
C TYR A 165 -2.93 -0.21 -12.35
N ASP A 166 -2.23 -0.95 -11.48
CA ASP A 166 -0.82 -1.29 -11.70
C ASP A 166 -0.64 -2.13 -12.97
N LEU A 167 -1.54 -3.09 -13.24
CA LEU A 167 -1.56 -3.82 -14.51
C LEU A 167 -1.76 -2.88 -15.71
N LYS A 168 -2.71 -1.95 -15.62
CA LYS A 168 -2.97 -0.96 -16.68
C LYS A 168 -1.77 -0.04 -16.93
N LEU A 169 -1.05 0.35 -15.86
CA LEU A 169 0.20 1.13 -15.97
C LEU A 169 1.29 0.35 -16.74
N MET A 170 1.29 -0.97 -16.63
CA MET A 170 2.18 -1.85 -17.39
C MET A 170 1.65 -2.20 -18.79
N GLY A 171 0.53 -1.58 -19.22
CA GLY A 171 -0.10 -1.85 -20.51
C GLY A 171 -0.87 -3.17 -20.57
N VAL A 172 -1.16 -3.80 -19.44
CA VAL A 172 -1.92 -5.06 -19.36
C VAL A 172 -3.41 -4.76 -19.24
N SER A 173 -4.18 -5.21 -20.23
CA SER A 173 -5.62 -4.98 -20.34
C SER A 173 -6.45 -6.26 -20.53
N SER A 174 -5.83 -7.44 -20.45
CA SER A 174 -6.49 -8.73 -20.63
C SER A 174 -5.68 -9.86 -20.00
N GLY A 175 -6.30 -11.05 -19.87
CA GLY A 175 -5.67 -12.27 -19.39
C GLY A 175 -6.13 -12.69 -17.98
N PRO A 176 -5.72 -13.87 -17.50
CA PRO A 176 -6.34 -14.50 -16.33
C PRO A 176 -6.31 -13.64 -15.06
N LEU A 177 -5.16 -13.03 -14.76
CA LEU A 177 -5.04 -12.14 -13.60
C LEU A 177 -5.93 -10.90 -13.74
N TYR A 178 -5.97 -10.30 -14.93
CA TYR A 178 -6.74 -9.10 -15.21
C TYR A 178 -8.25 -9.39 -15.05
N GLU A 179 -8.74 -10.47 -15.64
CA GLU A 179 -10.14 -10.92 -15.55
C GLU A 179 -10.55 -11.23 -14.10
N LEU A 180 -9.68 -11.86 -13.31
CA LEU A 180 -9.93 -12.08 -11.89
C LEU A 180 -10.08 -10.76 -11.13
N LEU A 181 -9.26 -9.76 -11.44
CA LEU A 181 -9.36 -8.45 -10.79
C LEU A 181 -10.60 -7.69 -11.21
N GLU A 182 -11.00 -7.74 -12.49
CA GLU A 182 -12.26 -7.17 -12.95
C GLU A 182 -13.46 -7.78 -12.23
N LYS A 183 -13.50 -9.11 -12.10
CA LYS A 183 -14.53 -9.81 -11.33
C LYS A 183 -14.62 -9.34 -9.87
N LEU A 184 -13.48 -9.04 -9.24
CA LEU A 184 -13.48 -8.46 -7.89
C LEU A 184 -14.01 -7.02 -7.89
N ILE A 185 -13.69 -6.22 -8.92
CA ILE A 185 -14.26 -4.88 -9.07
C ILE A 185 -15.78 -4.94 -9.21
N GLU A 186 -16.31 -5.87 -10.01
CA GLU A 186 -17.75 -6.09 -10.11
C GLU A 186 -18.39 -6.39 -8.75
N TRP A 187 -17.80 -7.31 -7.97
CA TRP A 187 -18.27 -7.60 -6.61
C TRP A 187 -18.15 -6.38 -5.68
N ARG A 188 -17.09 -5.58 -5.84
CA ARG A 188 -16.87 -4.36 -5.06
C ARG A 188 -17.92 -3.30 -5.38
N ASP A 189 -18.31 -3.18 -6.65
CA ASP A 189 -19.29 -2.22 -7.14
C ASP A 189 -20.71 -2.55 -6.69
N GLN A 190 -21.00 -3.84 -6.46
CA GLN A 190 -22.31 -4.34 -6.03
C GLN A 190 -22.31 -4.90 -4.60
N TRP A 191 -21.30 -4.55 -3.80
CA TRP A 191 -21.03 -5.26 -2.54
C TRP A 191 -22.19 -5.21 -1.53
N PHE A 192 -22.96 -4.12 -1.54
CA PHE A 192 -24.07 -3.91 -0.60
C PHE A 192 -25.40 -4.49 -1.12
N GLU A 193 -25.45 -4.85 -2.39
CA GLU A 193 -26.57 -5.51 -3.04
C GLU A 193 -26.39 -7.02 -3.06
N ILE A 194 -25.25 -7.51 -3.55
CA ILE A 194 -24.97 -8.92 -3.80
C ILE A 194 -23.51 -9.22 -3.44
N GLN A 195 -23.32 -10.17 -2.52
CA GLN A 195 -22.00 -10.62 -2.09
C GLN A 195 -21.70 -12.02 -2.65
N PRO A 196 -20.45 -12.30 -3.07
CA PRO A 196 -20.07 -13.65 -3.44
C PRO A 196 -20.13 -14.57 -2.22
N HIS A 197 -20.59 -15.80 -2.44
CA HIS A 197 -20.52 -16.82 -1.39
C HIS A 197 -19.05 -17.03 -0.97
N THR A 198 -18.81 -17.26 0.32
CA THR A 198 -17.45 -17.38 0.89
C THR A 198 -16.60 -18.48 0.24
N LYS A 199 -17.25 -19.54 -0.28
CA LYS A 199 -16.59 -20.58 -1.09
C LYS A 199 -16.00 -20.00 -2.39
N VAL A 200 -16.81 -19.23 -3.13
CA VAL A 200 -16.39 -18.59 -4.39
C VAL A 200 -15.28 -17.58 -4.12
N LEU A 201 -15.40 -16.78 -3.05
CA LEU A 201 -14.34 -15.84 -2.67
C LEU A 201 -13.04 -16.57 -2.25
N SER A 202 -13.14 -17.73 -1.61
CA SER A 202 -11.98 -18.55 -1.26
C SER A 202 -11.25 -19.08 -2.49
N GLU A 203 -12.00 -19.58 -3.47
CA GLU A 203 -11.47 -20.07 -4.75
C GLU A 203 -10.79 -18.93 -5.51
N TRP A 204 -11.45 -17.77 -5.61
CA TRP A 204 -10.91 -16.57 -6.23
C TRP A 204 -9.59 -16.12 -5.59
N ILE A 205 -9.45 -16.13 -4.25
CA ILE A 205 -8.20 -15.74 -3.58
C ILE A 205 -7.03 -16.65 -3.99
N ASP A 206 -7.28 -17.96 -4.08
CA ASP A 206 -6.23 -18.91 -4.46
C ASP A 206 -5.84 -18.79 -5.92
N GLU A 207 -6.84 -18.63 -6.81
CA GLU A 207 -6.64 -18.39 -8.23
C GLU A 207 -5.89 -17.07 -8.45
N CYS A 208 -6.34 -15.97 -7.85
CA CYS A 208 -5.67 -14.66 -7.98
C CYS A 208 -4.22 -14.71 -7.51
N ARG A 209 -3.92 -15.40 -6.40
CA ARG A 209 -2.52 -15.60 -5.96
C ARG A 209 -1.71 -16.38 -6.97
N GLN A 210 -2.28 -17.44 -7.56
CA GLN A 210 -1.60 -18.26 -8.55
C GLN A 210 -1.34 -17.47 -9.83
N GLU A 211 -2.33 -16.75 -10.34
CA GLU A 211 -2.18 -15.93 -11.53
C GLU A 211 -1.24 -14.75 -11.31
N LEU A 212 -1.25 -14.14 -10.12
CA LEU A 212 -0.27 -13.10 -9.77
C LEU A 212 1.15 -13.67 -9.69
N TYR A 213 1.32 -14.90 -9.18
CA TYR A 213 2.62 -15.56 -9.20
C TYR A 213 3.12 -15.78 -10.63
N SER A 214 2.27 -16.35 -11.48
CA SER A 214 2.60 -16.62 -12.88
C SER A 214 2.94 -15.33 -13.63
N PHE A 215 2.13 -14.29 -13.44
CA PHE A 215 2.37 -12.96 -14.01
C PHE A 215 3.72 -12.39 -13.55
N LEU A 216 3.98 -12.37 -12.24
CA LEU A 216 5.24 -11.86 -11.69
C LEU A 216 6.44 -12.65 -12.19
N LYS A 217 6.31 -13.98 -12.31
CA LYS A 217 7.37 -14.83 -12.85
C LYS A 217 7.75 -14.42 -14.27
N THR A 218 6.77 -14.26 -15.16
CA THR A 218 7.01 -13.88 -16.55
C THR A 218 7.48 -12.44 -16.70
N VAL A 219 6.86 -11.49 -15.98
CA VAL A 219 7.19 -10.07 -16.16
C VAL A 219 8.61 -9.76 -15.65
N LEU A 220 9.04 -10.41 -14.55
CA LEU A 220 10.38 -10.24 -13.99
C LEU A 220 11.48 -10.97 -14.77
N GLU A 221 11.13 -11.78 -15.79
CA GLU A 221 12.11 -12.30 -16.76
C GLU A 221 12.50 -11.25 -17.80
N THR A 222 11.67 -10.22 -18.00
CA THR A 222 11.87 -9.20 -19.04
C THR A 222 12.06 -7.79 -18.48
N GLN A 223 11.49 -7.51 -17.32
CA GLN A 223 11.58 -6.22 -16.64
C GLN A 223 12.59 -6.28 -15.51
N ILE A 224 13.48 -5.29 -15.46
CA ILE A 224 14.46 -5.17 -14.38
C ILE A 224 13.76 -4.58 -13.16
N PHE A 225 13.88 -5.27 -12.03
CA PHE A 225 13.39 -4.76 -10.76
C PHE A 225 14.53 -4.11 -9.98
N TYR A 226 14.55 -2.77 -9.97
CA TYR A 226 15.57 -2.01 -9.27
C TYR A 226 15.28 -1.94 -7.78
N PHE A 227 16.33 -2.00 -6.97
CA PHE A 227 16.20 -1.99 -5.52
C PHE A 227 17.19 -1.00 -4.89
N PRO A 228 16.72 -0.06 -4.04
CA PRO A 228 17.59 0.94 -3.45
C PRO A 228 18.64 0.31 -2.53
N GLU A 229 19.84 0.90 -2.50
CA GLU A 229 20.94 0.41 -1.63
C GLU A 229 20.57 0.46 -0.14
N TRP A 230 19.88 1.53 0.28
CA TRP A 230 19.39 1.69 1.65
C TRP A 230 18.22 0.75 1.97
N GLY A 231 17.62 0.11 0.96
CA GLY A 231 16.62 -0.94 1.06
C GLY A 231 17.15 -2.16 1.84
N ALA A 232 16.37 -2.70 2.76
CA ALA A 232 16.67 -3.99 3.38
C ALA A 232 15.76 -5.07 2.85
N LEU A 233 16.31 -6.26 2.94
CA LEU A 233 15.70 -7.46 2.44
C LEU A 233 14.64 -8.00 3.41
N HIS A 234 14.55 -7.50 4.65
CA HIS A 234 13.50 -7.88 5.58
C HIS A 234 12.29 -6.94 5.49
N VAL A 235 11.19 -7.44 4.91
CA VAL A 235 9.91 -6.70 4.82
C VAL A 235 9.22 -6.69 6.17
N THR A 236 9.16 -7.86 6.81
CA THR A 236 8.68 -8.03 8.18
C THR A 236 9.56 -9.05 8.90
N LYS A 237 9.30 -9.32 10.19
CA LYS A 237 10.07 -10.34 10.95
C LYS A 237 10.03 -11.73 10.32
N ASN A 238 9.04 -12.01 9.49
CA ASN A 238 8.81 -13.33 8.93
C ASN A 238 8.67 -13.33 7.39
N VAL A 239 9.02 -12.23 6.74
CA VAL A 239 9.06 -12.10 5.28
C VAL A 239 10.39 -11.50 4.88
N THR A 240 11.13 -12.23 4.06
CA THR A 240 12.46 -11.83 3.58
C THR A 240 12.49 -11.91 2.06
N LEU A 241 13.02 -10.87 1.43
CA LEU A 241 13.38 -10.83 0.02
C LEU A 241 14.78 -11.43 -0.14
N VAL A 242 14.98 -12.26 -1.14
CA VAL A 242 16.24 -12.94 -1.38
C VAL A 242 16.64 -12.65 -2.83
N PRO A 243 17.78 -11.98 -3.09
CA PRO A 243 18.28 -11.83 -4.45
C PRO A 243 18.45 -13.21 -5.11
N ALA A 244 17.92 -13.37 -6.31
CA ALA A 244 17.96 -14.61 -7.08
C ALA A 244 17.81 -14.31 -8.58
N GLU A 245 18.14 -15.27 -9.46
CA GLU A 245 18.01 -15.08 -10.91
C GLU A 245 16.55 -15.08 -11.39
N HIS A 246 15.66 -15.77 -10.66
CA HIS A 246 14.27 -15.92 -11.04
C HIS A 246 13.33 -15.66 -9.86
N PHE A 247 12.14 -15.17 -10.18
CA PHE A 247 11.09 -15.01 -9.19
C PHE A 247 10.60 -16.35 -8.66
N SER A 248 10.61 -16.52 -7.34
CA SER A 248 9.97 -17.65 -6.68
C SER A 248 9.58 -17.31 -5.24
N CYS A 249 8.71 -18.12 -4.65
CA CYS A 249 8.23 -17.90 -3.29
C CYS A 249 8.24 -19.20 -2.50
N ASN A 250 9.04 -19.24 -1.45
CA ASN A 250 9.16 -20.39 -0.58
C ASN A 250 8.54 -20.09 0.79
N HIS A 251 7.73 -21.02 1.28
CA HIS A 251 7.21 -21.01 2.64
C HIS A 251 7.96 -22.04 3.47
N GLN A 252 8.41 -21.64 4.65
CA GLN A 252 9.05 -22.52 5.62
C GLN A 252 8.27 -22.46 6.93
N GLY A 253 7.86 -23.61 7.46
CA GLY A 253 7.20 -23.68 8.76
C GLY A 253 5.93 -24.51 8.77
N ILE A 254 5.14 -24.33 9.82
CA ILE A 254 3.91 -25.09 10.07
C ILE A 254 2.71 -24.11 10.09
N ILE A 255 1.81 -24.29 9.13
CA ILE A 255 0.56 -23.54 9.06
C ILE A 255 -0.42 -24.12 10.08
N LEU A 256 -0.76 -23.33 11.10
CA LEU A 256 -1.76 -23.76 12.07
C LEU A 256 -3.17 -23.82 11.45
N PRO A 257 -4.02 -24.76 11.90
CA PRO A 257 -5.42 -24.82 11.49
C PRO A 257 -6.20 -23.54 11.79
N VAL A 258 -7.12 -23.17 10.90
CA VAL A 258 -7.92 -21.94 11.02
C VAL A 258 -8.85 -21.93 12.23
N PHE A 259 -9.22 -23.11 12.75
CA PHE A 259 -10.07 -23.18 13.94
C PHE A 259 -9.37 -22.58 15.19
N PHE A 260 -8.04 -22.49 15.23
CA PHE A 260 -7.33 -21.73 16.29
C PHE A 260 -7.44 -20.21 16.14
N GLY A 261 -8.09 -19.71 15.08
CA GLY A 261 -8.30 -18.29 14.84
C GLY A 261 -9.11 -17.58 15.93
N PHE A 262 -9.85 -18.30 16.79
CA PHE A 262 -10.52 -17.69 17.96
C PHE A 262 -9.54 -17.03 18.93
N LEU A 263 -8.25 -17.42 18.92
CA LEU A 263 -7.21 -16.80 19.74
C LEU A 263 -6.82 -15.38 19.26
N GLY A 264 -7.39 -14.90 18.16
CA GLY A 264 -7.22 -13.53 17.65
C GLY A 264 -5.75 -13.13 17.50
N LYS A 265 -5.34 -12.03 18.16
CA LYS A 265 -3.95 -11.51 18.10
C LYS A 265 -2.89 -12.55 18.49
N LYS A 266 -3.19 -13.51 19.38
CA LYS A 266 -2.25 -14.57 19.76
C LYS A 266 -2.00 -15.54 18.60
N TYR A 267 -3.06 -15.92 17.87
CA TYR A 267 -2.94 -16.79 16.69
C TYR A 267 -2.00 -16.17 15.63
N PHE A 268 -2.17 -14.89 15.31
CA PHE A 268 -1.28 -14.19 14.38
C PHE A 268 0.17 -14.15 14.87
N LYS A 269 0.41 -13.89 16.16
CA LYS A 269 1.77 -13.89 16.73
C LYS A 269 2.43 -15.26 16.62
N ILE A 270 1.68 -16.34 16.85
CA ILE A 270 2.20 -17.71 16.74
C ILE A 270 2.47 -18.05 15.27
N GLN A 271 1.51 -17.82 14.37
CA GLN A 271 1.72 -18.04 12.93
C GLN A 271 2.95 -17.28 12.40
N ARG A 272 3.16 -16.02 12.80
CA ARG A 272 4.36 -15.25 12.41
C ARG A 272 5.67 -15.80 12.96
N ARG A 273 5.65 -16.49 14.11
CA ARG A 273 6.84 -17.12 14.69
C ARG A 273 7.15 -18.45 14.01
N LEU A 274 6.12 -19.22 13.68
CA LEU A 274 6.26 -20.56 13.10
C LEU A 274 6.51 -20.55 11.60
N ASN A 275 6.14 -19.48 10.90
CA ASN A 275 6.15 -19.44 9.44
C ASN A 275 7.01 -18.30 8.92
N LYS A 276 7.93 -18.62 8.00
CA LYS A 276 8.72 -17.67 7.23
C LYS A 276 8.33 -17.74 5.76
N VAL A 277 8.31 -16.58 5.10
CA VAL A 277 8.15 -16.44 3.65
C VAL A 277 9.45 -15.89 3.10
N LEU A 278 10.03 -16.61 2.15
CA LEU A 278 11.21 -16.20 1.40
C LEU A 278 10.78 -15.91 -0.03
N LEU A 279 10.86 -14.63 -0.43
CA LEU A 279 10.54 -14.19 -1.77
C LEU A 279 11.82 -13.97 -2.55
N HIS A 280 12.10 -14.85 -3.50
CA HIS A 280 13.26 -14.76 -4.36
C HIS A 280 12.94 -13.83 -5.52
N LEU A 281 13.79 -12.82 -5.76
CA LEU A 281 13.55 -11.77 -6.76
C LEU A 281 14.83 -11.48 -7.56
N PRO A 282 14.72 -11.28 -8.89
CA PRO A 282 15.79 -10.72 -9.72
C PRO A 282 15.95 -9.23 -9.44
N ILE A 283 16.68 -8.93 -8.36
CA ILE A 283 16.95 -7.58 -7.89
C ILE A 283 18.24 -7.04 -8.55
N GLN A 284 18.14 -5.87 -9.17
CA GLN A 284 19.27 -5.11 -9.66
C GLN A 284 19.57 -3.92 -8.73
N LYS A 285 20.82 -3.81 -8.27
CA LYS A 285 21.30 -2.70 -7.42
C LYS A 285 22.28 -1.77 -8.12
N ASN A 286 22.94 -2.25 -9.17
CA ASN A 286 23.89 -1.46 -9.95
C ASN A 286 23.16 -0.88 -11.18
N ASP A 287 23.74 0.14 -11.82
CA ASP A 287 23.22 0.72 -13.06
C ASP A 287 21.75 1.18 -12.94
N VAL A 288 21.39 1.69 -11.76
CA VAL A 288 20.05 2.24 -11.49
C VAL A 288 19.87 3.49 -12.37
N PRO A 289 18.79 3.57 -13.19
CA PRO A 289 18.49 4.75 -13.98
C PRO A 289 18.49 6.03 -13.12
N PRO A 290 19.06 7.15 -13.58
CA PRO A 290 19.16 8.38 -12.79
C PRO A 290 17.82 8.86 -12.20
N VAL A 291 16.72 8.71 -12.96
CA VAL A 291 15.37 9.04 -12.50
C VAL A 291 14.93 8.19 -11.29
N LEU A 292 15.25 6.90 -11.29
CA LEU A 292 14.93 5.99 -10.19
C LEU A 292 15.85 6.24 -8.99
N ALA A 293 17.14 6.51 -9.21
CA ALA A 293 18.06 6.90 -8.15
C ALA A 293 17.56 8.15 -7.42
N ARG A 294 17.18 9.20 -8.16
CA ARG A 294 16.60 10.42 -7.61
C ARG A 294 15.31 10.15 -6.83
N ARG A 295 14.42 9.30 -7.37
CA ARG A 295 13.20 8.88 -6.65
C ARG A 295 13.53 8.16 -5.35
N PHE A 296 14.48 7.22 -5.36
CA PHE A 296 14.88 6.48 -4.17
C PHE A 296 15.52 7.38 -3.11
N ASP A 297 16.27 8.40 -3.51
CA ASP A 297 16.84 9.40 -2.59
C ASP A 297 15.75 10.28 -1.95
N LEU A 298 14.76 10.69 -2.73
CA LEU A 298 13.58 11.39 -2.22
C LEU A 298 12.82 10.52 -1.21
N GLU A 299 12.54 9.26 -1.55
CA GLU A 299 11.88 8.33 -0.64
C GLU A 299 12.66 8.15 0.67
N TYR A 300 14.00 8.05 0.59
CA TYR A 300 14.85 7.99 1.77
C TYR A 300 14.72 9.23 2.66
N ARG A 301 14.75 10.44 2.07
CA ARG A 301 14.57 11.70 2.82
C ARG A 301 13.21 11.76 3.50
N MET A 302 12.13 11.41 2.81
CA MET A 302 10.79 11.44 3.38
C MET A 302 10.59 10.40 4.50
N VAL A 303 11.26 9.24 4.41
CA VAL A 303 11.29 8.25 5.51
C VAL A 303 12.02 8.85 6.71
N ARG A 304 13.20 9.42 6.51
CA ARG A 304 13.99 10.09 7.56
C ARG A 304 13.21 11.20 8.24
N PHE A 305 12.51 12.02 7.47
CA PHE A 305 11.68 13.12 7.95
C PHE A 305 10.56 12.64 8.89
N ASN A 306 9.99 11.47 8.64
CA ASN A 306 8.87 10.93 9.41
C ASN A 306 9.27 9.98 10.55
N LEU A 307 10.56 9.73 10.80
CA LEU A 307 11.01 8.75 11.82
C LEU A 307 10.48 9.03 13.23
N ASP A 308 10.26 10.30 13.57
CA ASP A 308 9.78 10.77 14.87
C ASP A 308 8.32 11.24 14.85
N LYS A 309 7.62 11.07 13.72
CA LYS A 309 6.26 11.57 13.51
C LYS A 309 5.27 10.41 13.35
N PRO A 310 3.99 10.58 13.73
CA PRO A 310 2.96 9.56 13.59
C PRO A 310 2.36 9.50 12.16
N PHE A 311 3.15 9.83 11.15
CA PHE A 311 2.74 9.85 9.75
C PHE A 311 3.32 8.66 8.98
N LEU A 312 2.59 8.24 7.94
CA LEU A 312 3.15 7.45 6.86
C LEU A 312 3.91 8.35 5.88
N THR A 313 4.85 7.75 5.17
CA THR A 313 5.61 8.43 4.11
C THR A 313 4.81 8.39 2.81
N LEU A 314 4.81 9.50 2.06
CA LEU A 314 4.29 9.58 0.69
C LEU A 314 5.22 8.81 -0.27
N ARG A 315 5.06 7.49 -0.40
CA ARG A 315 5.92 6.62 -1.24
C ARG A 315 5.13 5.44 -1.84
N SER A 316 5.77 4.65 -2.71
CA SER A 316 5.21 3.39 -3.22
C SER A 316 5.15 2.25 -2.18
N THR A 317 4.40 1.19 -2.49
CA THR A 317 3.90 0.18 -1.54
C THR A 317 4.81 -1.00 -1.24
N LEU A 318 5.90 -1.25 -1.97
CA LEU A 318 6.92 -2.14 -1.39
C LEU A 318 7.49 -1.40 -0.21
N ASN A 319 7.03 -1.81 0.97
CA ASN A 319 7.59 -1.45 2.24
C ASN A 319 9.03 -1.93 2.32
N PHE A 320 9.94 -1.27 1.61
CA PHE A 320 11.31 -1.23 2.01
C PHE A 320 11.30 -0.44 3.34
N LEU A 321 11.21 -1.21 4.42
CA LEU A 321 11.83 -0.92 5.72
C LEU A 321 11.11 -0.04 6.71
N ARG A 322 10.18 -0.66 7.45
CA ARG A 322 10.13 -0.32 8.88
C ARG A 322 11.41 -0.78 9.56
N LYS A 323 12.33 0.17 9.64
CA LYS A 323 13.57 0.32 10.43
C LYS A 323 14.77 0.58 9.52
N ILE A 324 14.98 1.86 9.17
CA ILE A 324 16.34 2.40 9.23
C ILE A 324 16.81 2.04 10.64
N HIS A 325 17.71 1.07 10.76
CA HIS A 325 18.33 0.80 12.04
C HIS A 325 19.03 2.10 12.41
N SER A 326 18.55 2.80 13.44
CA SER A 326 19.42 3.70 14.17
C SER A 326 20.53 2.80 14.69
N ARG A 327 21.66 2.75 13.98
CA ARG A 327 22.92 2.37 14.62
C ARG A 327 23.07 3.39 15.74
N LYS A 328 22.81 2.94 16.96
CA LYS A 328 23.34 3.60 18.15
C LYS A 328 24.84 3.42 18.14
#